data_AF-A0A660TV28-F1
#
_entry.id   AF-A0A660TV28-F1
#
_cell.length_a   1.000
_cell.length_b   1.000
_cell.length_c   1.000
_cell.angle_alpha   90.00
_cell.angle_beta   90.00
_cell.angle_gamma   90.00
#
_symmetry.space_group_name_H-M   'P 1'
#
loop_
_entity.id
_entity.type
_entity.pdbx_description
1 polymer ?
#
loop_
_entity_poly.entity_id
_entity_poly.type
_entity_poly.pdbx_seq_one_letter_code
_entity_poly.pdbx_strand_id
1 'polypeptide(L)'
;MKMHIVRQRLGWRFSLVILFLLILSFILMIVITSCSTITSSIIGGAESGLGRAISESVEQSVYKKTAPKETLPPPQTSSWNQYMASQAYVIFSYSFSAGGYWFGTDNYKEGEWTKFQIITDDGDKIIIEKAFLKRLPDGNEWWRVSLKDKEDEWVYEALISPEDGKLLRLRGRDADGNEGEIPVTEGSQGSVYENSQKLTEESLKGATVGTEKVKTPAGTFKADHVVYMAMGEGKLEFWLNDSVPGGIVKYVIKDREGKTNLTSELVDYGDGARTVLQSF
;
A
#
# COMPACT_ATOMS: atom_id res chain seq x y z
N MET A 1 68.28 57.46 -25.61
CA MET A 1 68.57 56.09 -26.09
C MET A 1 67.82 55.09 -25.20
N LYS A 2 67.08 54.13 -25.78
CA LYS A 2 66.02 53.23 -25.22
C LYS A 2 64.65 53.91 -25.14
N MET A 3 63.67 53.75 -26.03
CA MET A 3 63.23 52.71 -26.98
C MET A 3 62.93 51.33 -26.38
N HIS A 4 61.68 50.90 -26.65
CA HIS A 4 61.02 49.62 -26.40
C HIS A 4 60.72 49.24 -24.95
N ILE A 5 59.42 49.17 -24.63
CA ILE A 5 58.70 48.07 -23.94
C ILE A 5 57.33 48.62 -23.51
N VAL A 6 56.33 48.68 -24.39
CA VAL A 6 54.91 48.70 -23.99
C VAL A 6 54.05 48.09 -25.10
N ARG A 7 54.23 46.80 -25.39
CA ARG A 7 53.31 46.06 -26.30
C ARG A 7 53.09 44.63 -25.78
N GLN A 8 52.72 44.49 -24.51
CA GLN A 8 52.42 43.17 -23.92
C GLN A 8 51.29 43.15 -22.86
N ARG A 9 50.48 44.21 -22.72
CA ARG A 9 49.39 44.22 -21.70
C ARG A 9 47.97 43.99 -22.25
N LEU A 10 47.78 43.83 -23.56
CA LEU A 10 46.43 43.70 -24.13
C LEU A 10 45.99 42.25 -24.40
N GLY A 11 46.92 41.31 -24.57
CA GLY A 11 46.57 39.90 -24.84
C GLY A 11 46.11 39.12 -23.61
N TRP A 12 46.61 39.46 -22.43
CA TRP A 12 46.37 38.66 -21.21
C TRP A 12 44.96 38.79 -20.65
N ARG A 13 44.32 39.95 -20.83
CA ARG A 13 42.93 40.16 -20.41
C ARG A 13 41.92 39.44 -21.29
N PHE A 14 42.23 39.24 -22.58
CA PHE A 14 41.36 38.50 -23.50
C PHE A 14 41.42 36.98 -23.25
N SER A 15 42.61 36.42 -23.00
CA SER A 15 42.73 34.99 -22.68
C SER A 15 42.05 34.60 -21.37
N LEU A 16 42.08 35.46 -20.35
CA LEU A 16 41.44 35.15 -19.07
C LEU A 16 39.91 35.10 -19.16
N VAL A 17 39.32 36.00 -19.95
CA VAL A 17 37.86 36.06 -20.15
C VAL A 17 37.38 34.84 -20.96
N ILE A 18 38.12 34.44 -21.99
CA ILE A 18 37.78 33.25 -22.78
C ILE A 18 37.90 31.97 -21.93
N LEU A 19 38.95 31.86 -21.11
CA LEU A 19 39.12 30.71 -20.22
C LEU A 19 38.01 30.65 -19.16
N PHE A 20 37.60 31.79 -18.60
CA PHE A 20 36.51 31.85 -17.63
C PHE A 20 35.15 31.48 -18.24
N LEU A 21 34.88 31.91 -19.47
CA LEU A 21 33.65 31.54 -20.20
C LEU A 21 33.61 30.05 -20.55
N LEU A 22 34.75 29.45 -20.91
CA LEU A 22 34.83 28.01 -21.18
C LEU A 22 34.62 27.18 -19.91
N ILE A 23 35.20 27.60 -18.78
CA ILE A 23 34.99 26.94 -17.48
C ILE A 23 33.52 27.05 -17.04
N LEU A 24 32.90 28.22 -17.19
CA LEU A 24 31.50 28.42 -16.85
C LEU A 24 30.57 27.58 -17.74
N SER A 25 30.86 27.47 -19.04
CA SER A 25 30.13 26.60 -19.97
C SER A 25 30.29 25.12 -19.62
N PHE A 26 31.47 24.69 -19.16
CA PHE A 26 31.72 23.30 -18.78
C PHE A 26 31.00 22.94 -17.46
N ILE A 27 31.00 23.85 -16.48
CA ILE A 27 30.24 23.68 -15.23
C ILE A 27 28.72 23.65 -15.52
N LEU A 28 28.23 24.49 -16.43
CA LEU A 28 26.82 24.51 -16.80
C LEU A 28 26.40 23.21 -17.52
N MET A 29 27.26 22.60 -18.35
CA MET A 29 26.96 21.28 -18.93
C MET A 29 26.91 20.16 -17.90
N ILE A 30 27.74 20.20 -16.85
CA ILE A 30 27.73 19.17 -15.78
C ILE A 30 26.45 19.25 -14.95
N VAL A 31 25.87 20.45 -14.75
CA VAL A 31 24.61 20.62 -14.00
C VAL A 31 23.40 20.11 -14.80
N ILE A 32 23.46 20.11 -16.14
CA ILE A 32 22.32 19.67 -16.97
C ILE A 32 22.33 18.14 -17.17
N THR A 33 23.48 17.48 -17.13
CA THR A 33 23.59 16.00 -17.22
C THR A 33 23.44 15.27 -15.87
N SER A 34 23.35 15.99 -14.75
CA SER A 34 23.16 15.38 -13.42
C SER A 34 21.71 15.35 -12.92
N CYS A 35 20.74 15.86 -13.71
CA CYS A 35 19.31 15.75 -13.40
C CYS A 35 18.56 14.64 -14.15
N SER A 36 19.20 13.88 -15.04
CA SER A 36 18.54 12.82 -15.81
C SER A 36 18.72 11.40 -15.25
N THR A 37 19.36 11.23 -14.09
CA THR A 37 19.59 9.92 -13.43
C THR A 37 18.93 9.77 -12.05
N ILE A 38 18.05 10.70 -11.64
CA ILE A 38 17.33 10.64 -10.34
C ILE A 38 15.80 10.57 -10.54
N THR A 39 15.32 10.08 -11.69
CA THR A 39 13.87 9.91 -11.94
C THR A 39 13.43 8.46 -12.18
N SER A 40 14.34 7.48 -12.09
CA SER A 40 13.97 6.05 -12.23
C SER A 40 13.95 5.24 -10.93
N SER A 41 14.24 5.85 -9.77
CA SER A 41 14.32 5.14 -8.48
C SER A 41 13.30 5.57 -7.43
N ILE A 42 12.40 6.51 -7.75
CA ILE A 42 11.29 6.93 -6.85
C ILE A 42 9.91 6.49 -7.38
N ILE A 43 9.82 6.08 -8.65
CA ILE A 43 8.57 5.60 -9.27
C ILE A 43 8.33 4.09 -9.01
N GLY A 44 9.32 3.35 -8.51
CA GLY A 44 9.25 1.90 -8.28
C GLY A 44 8.60 1.44 -6.96
N GLY A 45 8.23 2.36 -6.05
CA GLY A 45 7.70 1.99 -4.72
C GLY A 45 6.26 1.46 -4.76
N ALA A 46 5.39 2.07 -5.56
CA ALA A 46 3.99 1.67 -5.65
C ALA A 46 3.71 0.57 -6.71
N GLU A 47 4.46 0.56 -7.82
CA GLU A 47 4.34 -0.48 -8.86
C GLU A 47 4.82 -1.86 -8.39
N SER A 48 5.77 -1.92 -7.44
CA SER A 48 6.30 -3.18 -6.90
C SER A 48 5.58 -3.71 -5.66
N GLY A 49 4.65 -2.96 -5.08
CA GLY A 49 3.82 -3.41 -3.95
C GLY A 49 2.56 -4.12 -4.42
N LEU A 50 1.70 -3.42 -5.16
CA LEU A 50 0.41 -3.96 -5.60
C LEU A 50 0.47 -4.76 -6.89
N GLY A 51 1.24 -4.32 -7.90
CA GLY A 51 1.39 -5.09 -9.14
C GLY A 51 2.09 -6.42 -8.88
N ARG A 52 3.07 -6.42 -7.98
CA ARG A 52 3.77 -7.63 -7.52
C ARG A 52 2.99 -8.43 -6.52
N ALA A 53 2.23 -7.86 -5.57
CA ALA A 53 1.37 -8.67 -4.71
C ALA A 53 0.17 -9.27 -5.47
N ILE A 54 -0.43 -8.55 -6.42
CA ILE A 54 -1.50 -9.08 -7.28
C ILE A 54 -0.92 -10.14 -8.23
N SER A 55 0.26 -9.91 -8.82
CA SER A 55 0.98 -10.94 -9.58
C SER A 55 1.39 -12.12 -8.69
N GLU A 56 1.85 -11.91 -7.46
CA GLU A 56 2.30 -12.95 -6.52
C GLU A 56 1.11 -13.70 -5.90
N SER A 57 -0.07 -13.09 -5.74
CA SER A 57 -1.31 -13.78 -5.30
C SER A 57 -1.98 -14.55 -6.43
N VAL A 58 -1.92 -14.03 -7.68
CA VAL A 58 -2.29 -14.77 -8.90
C VAL A 58 -1.26 -15.88 -9.19
N GLU A 59 0.02 -15.63 -8.98
CA GLU A 59 1.05 -16.67 -9.04
C GLU A 59 0.88 -17.67 -7.90
N GLN A 60 0.48 -17.26 -6.69
CA GLN A 60 0.17 -18.18 -5.59
C GLN A 60 -1.12 -18.97 -5.81
N SER A 61 -2.14 -18.44 -6.51
CA SER A 61 -3.33 -19.24 -6.88
C SER A 61 -3.01 -20.26 -7.98
N VAL A 62 -2.10 -19.93 -8.91
CA VAL A 62 -1.53 -20.84 -9.92
C VAL A 62 -0.57 -21.87 -9.28
N TYR A 63 0.27 -21.46 -8.33
CA TYR A 63 1.13 -22.34 -7.55
C TYR A 63 0.30 -23.25 -6.63
N LYS A 64 -0.75 -22.76 -5.95
CA LYS A 64 -1.66 -23.59 -5.11
C LYS A 64 -2.42 -24.64 -5.92
N LYS A 65 -2.65 -24.43 -7.23
CA LYS A 65 -3.29 -25.42 -8.11
C LYS A 65 -2.37 -26.58 -8.51
N THR A 66 -1.04 -26.41 -8.39
CA THR A 66 -0.05 -27.42 -8.84
C THR A 66 0.95 -27.85 -7.76
N ALA A 67 1.11 -27.11 -6.67
CA ALA A 67 1.96 -27.46 -5.55
C ALA A 67 1.24 -28.41 -4.58
N PRO A 68 1.92 -29.43 -4.01
CA PRO A 68 1.38 -30.18 -2.89
C PRO A 68 0.98 -29.21 -1.77
N LYS A 69 -0.09 -29.53 -1.02
CA LYS A 69 -0.51 -28.76 0.18
C LYS A 69 0.75 -28.40 0.96
N GLU A 70 1.10 -27.12 0.94
CA GLU A 70 2.31 -26.63 1.58
C GLU A 70 2.16 -26.95 3.07
N THR A 71 3.00 -27.85 3.58
CA THR A 71 2.93 -28.21 4.99
C THR A 71 3.33 -26.99 5.78
N LEU A 72 2.41 -26.43 6.57
CA LEU A 72 2.73 -25.33 7.46
C LEU A 72 3.93 -25.71 8.33
N PRO A 73 4.90 -24.79 8.53
CA PRO A 73 5.99 -25.07 9.45
C PRO A 73 5.43 -25.38 10.84
N PRO A 74 6.09 -26.24 11.64
CA PRO A 74 5.59 -26.55 12.98
C PRO A 74 5.43 -25.27 13.80
N PRO A 75 4.36 -25.15 14.59
CA PRO A 75 4.05 -23.92 15.31
C PRO A 75 5.18 -23.53 16.27
N GLN A 76 5.30 -22.23 16.53
CA GLN A 76 6.31 -21.66 17.44
C GLN A 76 7.77 -21.94 17.05
N THR A 77 8.02 -22.32 15.80
CA THR A 77 9.38 -22.42 15.24
C THR A 77 9.78 -21.11 14.55
N SER A 78 11.09 -20.93 14.32
CA SER A 78 11.59 -19.80 13.53
C SER A 78 10.99 -19.77 12.12
N SER A 79 10.77 -20.93 11.50
CA SER A 79 10.17 -21.01 10.16
C SER A 79 8.69 -20.64 10.19
N TRP A 80 7.94 -21.04 11.22
CA TRP A 80 6.55 -20.61 11.40
C TRP A 80 6.47 -19.10 11.62
N ASN A 81 7.35 -18.54 12.46
CA ASN A 81 7.41 -17.09 12.68
C ASN A 81 7.68 -16.32 11.38
N GLN A 82 8.63 -16.77 10.56
CA GLN A 82 8.95 -16.15 9.27
C GLN A 82 7.77 -16.24 8.29
N TYR A 83 7.13 -17.41 8.22
CA TYR A 83 5.94 -17.60 7.39
C TYR A 83 4.81 -16.68 7.84
N MET A 84 4.50 -16.65 9.14
CA MET A 84 3.41 -15.83 9.65
C MET A 84 3.69 -14.33 9.50
N ALA A 85 4.94 -13.88 9.67
CA ALA A 85 5.32 -12.49 9.45
C ALA A 85 5.17 -12.08 7.98
N SER A 86 5.56 -12.93 7.03
CA SER A 86 5.42 -12.63 5.60
C SER A 86 3.95 -12.60 5.17
N GLN A 87 3.14 -13.54 5.66
CA GLN A 87 1.69 -13.55 5.42
C GLN A 87 1.02 -12.31 6.03
N ALA A 88 1.37 -11.94 7.27
CA ALA A 88 0.85 -10.73 7.89
C ALA A 88 1.17 -9.49 7.04
N TYR A 89 2.41 -9.32 6.57
CA TYR A 89 2.79 -8.19 5.72
C TYR A 89 1.89 -8.06 4.49
N VAL A 90 1.67 -9.18 3.77
CA VAL A 90 0.80 -9.22 2.59
C VAL A 90 -0.65 -8.88 2.97
N ILE A 91 -1.19 -9.53 3.99
CA ILE A 91 -2.60 -9.38 4.41
C ILE A 91 -2.90 -7.97 4.92
N PHE A 92 -2.00 -7.38 5.71
CA PHE A 92 -2.12 -5.99 6.15
C PHE A 92 -2.03 -5.03 4.97
N SER A 93 -1.08 -5.25 4.05
CA SER A 93 -0.98 -4.43 2.84
C SER A 93 -2.29 -4.44 2.04
N TYR A 94 -2.93 -5.59 1.84
CA TYR A 94 -4.23 -5.67 1.16
C TYR A 94 -5.39 -5.05 1.94
N SER A 95 -5.43 -5.27 3.25
CA SER A 95 -6.56 -4.87 4.09
C SER A 95 -6.62 -3.37 4.30
N PHE A 96 -5.47 -2.71 4.22
CA PHE A 96 -5.39 -1.28 4.37
C PHE A 96 -5.16 -0.56 3.04
N SER A 97 -4.58 -1.21 2.02
CA SER A 97 -4.45 -0.67 0.66
C SER A 97 -5.52 -1.22 -0.28
N ALA A 98 -6.61 -0.49 -0.46
CA ALA A 98 -7.55 -0.76 -1.55
C ALA A 98 -6.97 -0.21 -2.86
N GLY A 99 -6.06 -0.94 -3.50
CA GLY A 99 -5.52 -0.54 -4.80
C GLY A 99 -4.41 0.48 -4.82
N GLY A 100 -3.65 0.59 -3.74
CA GLY A 100 -2.65 1.65 -3.58
C GLY A 100 -3.23 2.92 -2.96
N TYR A 101 -4.54 2.94 -2.72
CA TYR A 101 -5.24 4.06 -2.09
C TYR A 101 -5.95 3.59 -0.81
N TRP A 102 -5.79 4.39 0.23
CA TRP A 102 -6.18 4.05 1.59
C TRP A 102 -7.43 4.86 1.93
N PHE A 103 -8.55 4.56 1.27
CA PHE A 103 -9.81 5.23 1.60
C PHE A 103 -10.23 4.84 3.02
N GLY A 104 -10.33 5.84 3.90
CA GLY A 104 -11.11 5.76 5.13
C GLY A 104 -10.53 4.97 6.30
N THR A 105 -9.21 4.85 6.48
CA THR A 105 -8.69 4.39 7.78
C THR A 105 -9.12 5.32 8.94
N ASP A 106 -9.19 6.62 8.67
CA ASP A 106 -9.47 7.65 9.69
C ASP A 106 -10.95 7.71 10.14
N ASN A 107 -11.82 6.93 9.47
CA ASN A 107 -13.24 6.89 9.77
C ASN A 107 -13.63 5.71 10.66
N TYR A 108 -12.70 4.82 10.99
CA TYR A 108 -12.98 3.75 11.94
C TYR A 108 -12.99 4.30 13.36
N LYS A 109 -14.05 3.98 14.09
CA LYS A 109 -14.12 4.13 15.54
C LYS A 109 -13.71 2.82 16.22
N GLU A 110 -13.33 2.90 17.48
CA GLU A 110 -13.00 1.71 18.26
C GLU A 110 -14.16 0.71 18.24
N GLY A 111 -13.85 -0.54 17.89
CA GLY A 111 -14.80 -1.62 17.74
C GLY A 111 -15.44 -1.71 16.35
N GLU A 112 -15.26 -0.74 15.46
CA GLU A 112 -15.80 -0.84 14.10
C GLU A 112 -15.01 -1.82 13.24
N TRP A 113 -15.72 -2.50 12.33
CA TRP A 113 -15.14 -3.49 11.44
C TRP A 113 -15.88 -3.54 10.09
N THR A 114 -15.17 -4.01 9.07
CA THR A 114 -15.73 -4.33 7.75
C THR A 114 -15.24 -5.68 7.27
N LYS A 115 -16.03 -6.30 6.41
CA LYS A 115 -15.74 -7.56 5.75
C LYS A 115 -15.94 -7.38 4.25
N PHE A 116 -14.90 -7.68 3.49
CA PHE A 116 -14.90 -7.60 2.03
C PHE A 116 -14.69 -8.97 1.42
N GLN A 117 -15.31 -9.18 0.26
CA GLN A 117 -15.01 -10.28 -0.64
C GLN A 117 -14.21 -9.75 -1.81
N ILE A 118 -13.00 -10.25 -1.96
CA ILE A 118 -12.14 -10.01 -3.12
C ILE A 118 -12.39 -11.12 -4.14
N ILE A 119 -12.63 -10.71 -5.37
CA ILE A 119 -12.89 -11.55 -6.54
C ILE A 119 -11.86 -11.21 -7.60
N THR A 120 -11.04 -12.17 -7.98
CA THR A 120 -10.03 -12.05 -9.05
C THR A 120 -10.65 -12.35 -10.41
N ASP A 121 -9.90 -12.10 -11.49
CA ASP A 121 -10.37 -12.31 -12.87
C ASP A 121 -10.58 -13.78 -13.24
N ASP A 122 -9.93 -14.71 -12.54
CA ASP A 122 -10.17 -16.15 -12.62
C ASP A 122 -11.38 -16.64 -11.79
N GLY A 123 -12.03 -15.73 -11.04
CA GLY A 123 -13.21 -16.00 -10.22
C GLY A 123 -12.92 -16.55 -8.84
N ASP A 124 -11.65 -16.65 -8.43
CA ASP A 124 -11.28 -17.02 -7.07
C ASP A 124 -11.76 -15.96 -6.07
N LYS A 125 -12.09 -16.41 -4.85
CA LYS A 125 -12.78 -15.61 -3.83
C LYS A 125 -12.05 -15.70 -2.50
N ILE A 126 -11.66 -14.55 -1.97
CA ILE A 126 -11.02 -14.40 -0.67
C ILE A 126 -11.88 -13.45 0.17
N ILE A 127 -12.13 -13.79 1.43
CA ILE A 127 -12.80 -12.90 2.37
C ILE A 127 -11.74 -12.27 3.28
N ILE A 128 -11.77 -10.95 3.39
CA ILE A 128 -10.92 -10.21 4.31
C ILE A 128 -11.83 -9.44 5.28
N GLU A 129 -11.58 -9.59 6.58
CA GLU A 129 -12.19 -8.75 7.60
C GLU A 129 -11.11 -7.87 8.23
N LYS A 130 -11.40 -6.59 8.43
CA LYS A 130 -10.55 -5.64 9.14
C LYS A 130 -11.36 -5.01 10.27
N ALA A 131 -10.79 -4.96 11.46
CA ALA A 131 -11.42 -4.35 12.62
C ALA A 131 -10.45 -3.43 13.36
N PHE A 132 -10.92 -2.22 13.69
CA PHE A 132 -10.20 -1.33 14.58
C PHE A 132 -10.56 -1.68 16.02
N LEU A 133 -9.60 -2.21 16.78
CA LEU A 133 -9.88 -2.74 18.11
C LEU A 133 -9.85 -1.64 19.17
N LYS A 134 -8.80 -0.81 19.14
CA LYS A 134 -8.53 0.17 20.19
C LYS A 134 -7.41 1.15 19.81
N ARG A 135 -7.47 2.39 20.29
CA ARG A 135 -6.34 3.33 20.36
C ARG A 135 -5.80 3.41 21.78
N LEU A 136 -4.48 3.37 21.91
CA LEU A 136 -3.78 3.52 23.18
C LEU A 136 -3.55 5.01 23.51
N PRO A 137 -3.28 5.37 24.79
CA PRO A 137 -3.03 6.76 25.17
C PRO A 137 -1.83 7.43 24.48
N ASP A 138 -0.88 6.64 24.00
CA ASP A 138 0.29 7.09 23.24
C ASP A 138 0.01 7.27 21.74
N GLY A 139 -1.21 7.00 21.29
CA GLY A 139 -1.64 7.11 19.89
C GLY A 139 -1.48 5.83 19.09
N ASN A 140 -0.83 4.79 19.61
CA ASN A 140 -0.70 3.51 18.92
C ASN A 140 -2.05 2.79 18.80
N GLU A 141 -2.20 1.96 17.78
CA GLU A 141 -3.48 1.37 17.39
C GLU A 141 -3.42 -0.14 17.32
N TRP A 142 -4.38 -0.80 17.96
CA TRP A 142 -4.61 -2.22 17.79
C TRP A 142 -5.60 -2.47 16.65
N TRP A 143 -5.18 -3.28 15.69
CA TRP A 143 -5.98 -3.70 14.55
C TRP A 143 -6.04 -5.22 14.49
N ARG A 144 -7.20 -5.75 14.09
CA ARG A 144 -7.38 -7.16 13.72
C ARG A 144 -7.61 -7.24 12.22
N VAL A 145 -6.94 -8.20 11.60
CA VAL A 145 -7.23 -8.58 10.22
C VAL A 145 -7.39 -10.10 10.16
N SER A 146 -8.44 -10.58 9.51
CA SER A 146 -8.58 -11.99 9.17
C SER A 146 -8.72 -12.19 7.67
N LEU A 147 -8.06 -13.22 7.16
CA LEU A 147 -8.21 -13.67 5.78
C LEU A 147 -8.79 -15.07 5.80
N LYS A 148 -9.85 -15.29 5.01
CA LYS A 148 -10.47 -16.58 4.80
C LYS A 148 -10.44 -16.94 3.31
N ASP A 149 -9.81 -18.07 3.01
CA ASP A 149 -9.74 -18.68 1.68
C ASP A 149 -10.34 -20.11 1.80
N LYS A 150 -11.54 -20.29 1.24
CA LYS A 150 -12.32 -21.53 1.36
C LYS A 150 -12.56 -21.93 2.82
N GLU A 151 -11.91 -22.98 3.30
CA GLU A 151 -12.02 -23.52 4.66
C GLU A 151 -10.94 -22.97 5.59
N ASP A 152 -9.86 -22.41 5.04
CA ASP A 152 -8.71 -21.96 5.80
C ASP A 152 -8.90 -20.50 6.25
N GLU A 153 -8.56 -20.20 7.50
CA GLU A 153 -8.64 -18.85 8.08
C GLU A 153 -7.34 -18.50 8.81
N TRP A 154 -6.79 -17.34 8.49
CA TRP A 154 -5.70 -16.72 9.23
C TRP A 154 -6.21 -15.49 9.94
N VAL A 155 -5.77 -15.28 11.18
CA VAL A 155 -6.11 -14.10 11.97
C VAL A 155 -4.84 -13.46 12.49
N TYR A 156 -4.76 -12.14 12.37
CA TYR A 156 -3.65 -11.35 12.90
C TYR A 156 -4.19 -10.22 13.75
N GLU A 157 -3.51 -9.95 14.85
CA GLU A 157 -3.69 -8.75 15.66
C GLU A 157 -2.36 -8.02 15.77
N ALA A 158 -2.36 -6.75 15.39
CA ALA A 158 -1.17 -5.93 15.29
C ALA A 158 -1.32 -4.65 16.11
N LEU A 159 -0.25 -4.30 16.83
CA LEU A 159 -0.06 -2.96 17.37
C LEU A 159 0.72 -2.14 16.35
N ILE A 160 0.14 -1.05 15.87
CA ILE A 160 0.70 -0.22 14.81
C ILE A 160 0.90 1.20 15.36
N SER A 161 2.04 1.81 15.04
CA SER A 161 2.27 3.23 15.20
C SER A 161 1.75 3.97 13.96
N PRO A 162 0.66 4.73 14.06
CA PRO A 162 0.11 5.44 12.91
C PRO A 162 0.94 6.66 12.50
N GLU A 163 1.90 7.09 13.32
CA GLU A 163 2.77 8.23 13.02
C GLU A 163 3.81 7.88 11.94
N ASP A 164 4.32 6.66 11.94
CA ASP A 164 5.46 6.26 11.12
C ASP A 164 5.28 4.91 10.42
N GLY A 165 4.07 4.35 10.42
CA GLY A 165 3.80 3.16 9.64
C GLY A 165 4.21 1.84 10.31
N LYS A 166 4.75 1.88 11.53
CA LYS A 166 5.50 0.75 12.07
C LYS A 166 4.61 -0.28 12.74
N LEU A 167 4.87 -1.55 12.42
CA LEU A 167 4.45 -2.67 13.24
C LEU A 167 5.27 -2.69 14.52
N LEU A 168 4.61 -2.64 15.67
CA LEU A 168 5.25 -2.69 16.98
C LEU A 168 5.11 -4.06 17.64
N ARG A 169 4.00 -4.76 17.36
CA ARG A 169 3.69 -6.06 17.93
C ARG A 169 2.77 -6.84 17.00
N LEU A 170 2.95 -8.16 16.93
CA LEU A 170 2.14 -9.02 16.08
C LEU A 170 1.84 -10.35 16.78
N ARG A 171 0.56 -10.70 16.80
CA ARG A 171 0.08 -12.02 17.20
C ARG A 171 -0.72 -12.61 16.06
N GLY A 172 -0.57 -13.90 15.82
CA GLY A 172 -1.23 -14.58 14.71
C GLY A 172 -1.85 -15.90 15.11
N ARG A 173 -2.86 -16.30 14.34
CA ARG A 173 -3.45 -17.63 14.28
C ARG A 173 -3.39 -18.12 12.84
N ASP A 174 -2.85 -19.31 12.62
CA ASP A 174 -2.87 -19.95 11.29
C ASP A 174 -4.15 -20.78 11.06
N ALA A 175 -4.27 -21.35 9.85
CA ALA A 175 -5.42 -22.16 9.44
C ALA A 175 -5.62 -23.44 10.26
N ASP A 176 -4.56 -23.97 10.87
CA ASP A 176 -4.63 -25.14 11.75
C ASP A 176 -5.02 -24.76 13.20
N GLY A 177 -5.21 -23.47 13.47
CA GLY A 177 -5.57 -22.93 14.77
C GLY A 177 -4.37 -22.74 15.70
N ASN A 178 -3.14 -22.81 15.21
CA ASN A 178 -1.97 -22.53 16.04
C ASN A 178 -1.85 -21.03 16.25
N GLU A 179 -1.71 -20.62 17.51
CA GLU A 179 -1.62 -19.23 17.93
C GLU A 179 -0.26 -18.91 18.55
N GLY A 180 0.25 -17.70 18.29
CA GLY A 180 1.53 -17.29 18.86
C GLY A 180 1.89 -15.82 18.64
N GLU A 181 2.80 -15.35 19.47
CA GLU A 181 3.49 -14.08 19.27
C GLU A 181 4.50 -14.25 18.13
N ILE A 182 4.48 -13.34 17.17
CA ILE A 182 5.37 -13.35 16.01
C ILE A 182 6.40 -12.24 16.22
N PRO A 183 7.71 -12.56 16.25
CA PRO A 183 8.75 -11.55 16.44
C PRO A 183 8.69 -10.45 15.38
N VAL A 184 8.59 -9.20 15.85
CA VAL A 184 8.75 -8.00 15.04
C VAL A 184 10.14 -7.43 15.36
N THR A 185 10.92 -7.10 14.34
CA THR A 185 12.29 -6.59 14.52
C THR A 185 12.43 -5.21 13.92
N GLU A 186 13.15 -4.35 14.63
CA GLU A 186 13.47 -3.01 14.16
C GLU A 186 14.24 -3.08 12.82
N GLY A 187 13.71 -2.43 11.79
CA GLY A 187 14.41 -2.25 10.51
C GLY A 187 14.38 -3.42 9.52
N SER A 188 13.85 -4.60 9.87
CA SER A 188 13.78 -5.73 8.92
C SER A 188 12.38 -5.98 8.35
N GLN A 189 11.34 -5.47 9.00
CA GLN A 189 10.00 -5.41 8.46
C GLN A 189 9.78 -3.96 8.05
N GLY A 190 9.80 -3.71 6.73
CA GLY A 190 9.34 -2.44 6.17
C GLY A 190 7.93 -2.12 6.69
N SER A 191 7.48 -0.88 6.52
CA SER A 191 6.10 -0.46 6.83
C SER A 191 5.09 -1.53 6.40
N VAL A 192 4.56 -2.33 7.33
CA VAL A 192 3.39 -3.20 7.05
C VAL A 192 2.14 -2.33 6.86
N TYR A 193 2.24 -1.10 7.37
CA TYR A 193 1.28 -0.04 7.33
C TYR A 193 1.99 1.14 6.67
N GLU A 194 1.72 1.43 5.40
CA GLU A 194 2.09 2.74 4.87
C GLU A 194 1.09 3.73 5.47
N ASN A 195 1.60 4.82 6.08
CA ASN A 195 0.73 5.84 6.65
C ASN A 195 -0.32 6.26 5.64
N SER A 196 -1.58 6.11 6.03
CA SER A 196 -2.74 6.48 5.23
C SER A 196 -2.57 7.89 4.66
N GLN A 197 -2.44 7.99 3.34
CA GLN A 197 -2.48 9.29 2.69
C GLN A 197 -3.93 9.66 2.48
N LYS A 198 -4.45 10.48 3.40
CA LYS A 198 -5.80 11.02 3.30
C LYS A 198 -5.90 11.86 2.03
N LEU A 199 -6.79 11.45 1.13
CA LEU A 199 -7.15 12.26 -0.04
C LEU A 199 -7.78 13.58 0.42
N THR A 200 -7.41 14.68 -0.21
CA THR A 200 -8.06 15.97 0.06
C THR A 200 -9.48 15.96 -0.50
N GLU A 201 -10.35 16.80 0.06
CA GLU A 201 -11.73 16.95 -0.44
C GLU A 201 -11.76 17.37 -1.91
N GLU A 202 -10.81 18.21 -2.35
CA GLU A 202 -10.69 18.65 -3.73
C GLU A 202 -10.28 17.51 -4.67
N SER A 203 -9.36 16.65 -4.25
CA SER A 203 -8.96 15.47 -5.02
C SER A 203 -10.15 14.51 -5.18
N LEU A 204 -10.86 14.25 -4.08
CA LEU A 204 -12.02 13.38 -4.07
C LEU A 204 -13.10 13.93 -5.00
N LYS A 205 -13.47 15.21 -4.82
CA LYS A 205 -14.48 15.89 -5.65
C LYS A 205 -14.10 15.92 -7.13
N GLY A 206 -12.82 16.10 -7.44
CA GLY A 206 -12.32 16.09 -8.81
C GLY A 206 -12.36 14.72 -9.48
N ALA A 207 -12.28 13.64 -8.70
CA ALA A 207 -12.32 12.25 -9.16
C ALA A 207 -13.73 11.63 -9.11
N THR A 208 -14.68 12.23 -8.39
CA THR A 208 -16.08 11.79 -8.35
C THR A 208 -16.75 12.01 -9.71
N VAL A 209 -17.16 10.92 -10.35
CA VAL A 209 -17.86 10.94 -11.65
C VAL A 209 -19.38 10.91 -11.51
N GLY A 210 -19.89 10.61 -10.32
CA GLY A 210 -21.33 10.63 -10.02
C GLY A 210 -21.68 9.98 -8.69
N THR A 211 -22.98 9.84 -8.44
CA THR A 211 -23.52 9.11 -7.28
C THR A 211 -24.52 8.08 -7.80
N GLU A 212 -24.37 6.82 -7.40
CA GLU A 212 -25.23 5.73 -7.87
C GLU A 212 -25.64 4.75 -6.78
N LYS A 213 -26.59 3.88 -7.10
CA LYS A 213 -27.02 2.80 -6.20
C LYS A 213 -26.19 1.56 -6.47
N VAL A 214 -25.41 1.13 -5.48
CA VAL A 214 -24.57 -0.06 -5.54
C VAL A 214 -25.18 -1.15 -4.68
N LYS A 215 -25.31 -2.36 -5.24
CA LYS A 215 -25.74 -3.54 -4.50
C LYS A 215 -24.52 -4.40 -4.19
N THR A 216 -24.37 -4.79 -2.93
CA THR A 216 -23.34 -5.72 -2.44
C THR A 216 -24.01 -6.78 -1.56
N PRO A 217 -23.30 -7.81 -1.09
CA PRO A 217 -23.87 -8.74 -0.12
C PRO A 217 -24.32 -8.06 1.20
N ALA A 218 -23.64 -6.99 1.62
CA ALA A 218 -24.00 -6.21 2.82
C ALA A 218 -25.30 -5.39 2.66
N GLY A 219 -25.80 -5.19 1.44
CA GLY A 219 -27.03 -4.43 1.20
C GLY A 219 -26.99 -3.57 -0.06
N THR A 220 -27.76 -2.48 -0.04
CA THR A 220 -27.81 -1.52 -1.14
C THR A 220 -27.48 -0.12 -0.62
N PHE A 221 -26.50 0.52 -1.24
CA PHE A 221 -25.95 1.79 -0.81
C PHE A 221 -26.13 2.84 -1.89
N LYS A 222 -26.41 4.08 -1.50
CA LYS A 222 -26.23 5.24 -2.37
C LYS A 222 -24.79 5.71 -2.17
N ALA A 223 -23.96 5.58 -3.18
CA ALA A 223 -22.52 5.77 -3.06
C ALA A 223 -21.97 6.71 -4.13
N ASP A 224 -20.97 7.51 -3.76
CA ASP A 224 -20.22 8.33 -4.71
C ASP A 224 -19.24 7.46 -5.48
N HIS A 225 -19.33 7.50 -6.80
CA HIS A 225 -18.45 6.77 -7.71
C HIS A 225 -17.24 7.64 -8.03
N VAL A 226 -16.08 7.18 -7.59
CA VAL A 226 -14.80 7.89 -7.70
C VAL A 226 -13.89 7.10 -8.61
N VAL A 227 -13.25 7.77 -9.57
CA VAL A 227 -12.38 7.13 -10.57
C VAL A 227 -11.02 7.81 -10.61
N TYR A 228 -9.98 7.01 -10.39
CA TYR A 228 -8.59 7.41 -10.54
C TYR A 228 -7.92 6.60 -11.66
N MET A 229 -6.88 7.18 -12.27
CA MET A 229 -5.96 6.43 -13.11
C MET A 229 -4.97 5.69 -12.22
N ALA A 230 -4.83 4.38 -12.41
CA ALA A 230 -3.77 3.62 -11.75
C ALA A 230 -2.41 4.03 -12.33
N MET A 231 -1.38 4.14 -11.48
CA MET A 231 0.00 4.25 -11.95
C MET A 231 0.33 2.96 -12.73
N GLY A 232 0.55 3.07 -14.04
CA GLY A 232 0.70 1.91 -14.95
C GLY A 232 -0.36 1.77 -16.05
N GLU A 233 -1.28 2.75 -16.17
CA GLU A 233 -2.30 2.94 -17.24
C GLU A 233 -3.61 2.10 -17.11
N GLY A 234 -3.95 1.63 -15.92
CA GLY A 234 -5.28 1.08 -15.61
C GLY A 234 -6.26 2.10 -15.02
N LYS A 235 -7.45 1.64 -14.60
CA LYS A 235 -8.41 2.44 -13.81
C LYS A 235 -8.63 1.82 -12.45
N LEU A 236 -8.80 2.69 -11.46
CA LEU A 236 -9.20 2.36 -10.10
C LEU A 236 -10.54 3.03 -9.83
N GLU A 237 -11.54 2.24 -9.50
CA GLU A 237 -12.89 2.72 -9.25
C GLU A 237 -13.30 2.38 -7.83
N PHE A 238 -13.82 3.38 -7.11
CA PHE A 238 -14.28 3.26 -5.74
C PHE A 238 -15.73 3.72 -5.64
N TRP A 239 -16.49 3.07 -4.77
CA TRP A 239 -17.83 3.51 -4.40
C TRP A 239 -17.83 3.80 -2.92
N LEU A 240 -18.11 5.05 -2.58
CA LEU A 240 -17.96 5.58 -1.23
C LEU A 240 -19.31 5.89 -0.57
N ASN A 241 -19.49 5.48 0.68
CA ASN A 241 -20.65 5.74 1.50
C ASN A 241 -20.24 5.92 2.98
N ASP A 242 -20.51 7.10 3.55
CA ASP A 242 -20.09 7.47 4.90
C ASP A 242 -20.71 6.67 6.05
N SER A 243 -21.74 5.86 5.77
CA SER A 243 -22.36 4.99 6.78
C SER A 243 -21.60 3.68 7.00
N VAL A 244 -20.60 3.38 6.17
CA VAL A 244 -19.74 2.20 6.30
C VAL A 244 -18.41 2.61 6.94
N PRO A 245 -17.90 1.89 7.94
CA PRO A 245 -16.56 2.15 8.48
C PRO A 245 -15.50 2.13 7.37
N GLY A 246 -14.79 3.24 7.25
CA GLY A 246 -13.85 3.51 6.16
C GLY A 246 -14.43 3.78 4.79
N GLY A 247 -15.75 3.92 4.69
CA GLY A 247 -16.41 4.55 3.56
C GLY A 247 -16.50 3.71 2.30
N ILE A 248 -15.76 2.61 2.13
CA ILE A 248 -15.78 1.84 0.88
C ILE A 248 -16.94 0.82 0.90
N VAL A 249 -17.78 0.82 -0.13
CA VAL A 249 -18.76 -0.27 -0.37
C VAL A 249 -18.32 -1.22 -1.46
N LYS A 250 -17.57 -0.71 -2.45
CA LYS A 250 -17.06 -1.48 -3.58
C LYS A 250 -15.80 -0.84 -4.12
N TYR A 251 -14.92 -1.68 -4.65
CA TYR A 251 -13.68 -1.28 -5.29
C TYR A 251 -13.39 -2.18 -6.50
N VAL A 252 -12.88 -1.61 -7.59
CA VAL A 252 -12.56 -2.33 -8.84
C VAL A 252 -11.23 -1.86 -9.43
N ILE A 253 -10.39 -2.82 -9.85
CA ILE A 253 -9.20 -2.59 -10.70
C ILE A 253 -9.53 -3.00 -12.12
N LYS A 254 -9.27 -2.11 -13.06
CA LYS A 254 -9.30 -2.41 -14.49
C LYS A 254 -7.92 -2.18 -15.12
N ASP A 255 -7.55 -3.03 -16.06
CA ASP A 255 -6.38 -2.81 -16.90
C ASP A 255 -6.60 -1.73 -17.98
N ARG A 256 -5.61 -1.56 -18.85
CA ARG A 256 -5.62 -0.56 -19.95
C ARG A 256 -6.72 -0.83 -20.98
N GLU A 257 -7.10 -2.10 -21.15
CA GLU A 257 -8.15 -2.55 -22.08
C GLU A 257 -9.55 -2.47 -21.45
N GLY A 258 -9.62 -2.14 -20.15
CA GLY A 258 -10.85 -2.07 -19.38
C GLY A 258 -11.31 -3.42 -18.83
N LYS A 259 -10.50 -4.48 -18.96
CA LYS A 259 -10.78 -5.77 -18.34
C LYS A 259 -10.64 -5.62 -16.82
N THR A 260 -11.59 -6.18 -16.09
CA THR A 260 -11.55 -6.18 -14.63
C THR A 260 -10.58 -7.24 -14.15
N ASN A 261 -9.56 -6.81 -13.39
CA ASN A 261 -8.56 -7.70 -12.79
C ASN A 261 -8.98 -8.12 -11.38
N LEU A 262 -9.65 -7.22 -10.67
CA LEU A 262 -10.04 -7.43 -9.27
C LEU A 262 -11.30 -6.64 -8.97
N THR A 263 -12.21 -7.26 -8.22
CA THR A 263 -13.37 -6.61 -7.60
C THR A 263 -13.36 -6.91 -6.11
N SER A 264 -13.54 -5.90 -5.26
CA SER A 264 -13.77 -6.05 -3.83
C SER A 264 -15.15 -5.50 -3.48
N GLU A 265 -16.01 -6.32 -2.87
CA GLU A 265 -17.37 -5.94 -2.49
C GLU A 265 -17.58 -6.08 -0.98
N LEU A 266 -18.26 -5.11 -0.37
CA LEU A 266 -18.60 -5.14 1.05
C LEU A 266 -19.61 -6.27 1.32
N VAL A 267 -19.19 -7.24 2.12
CA VAL A 267 -19.98 -8.40 2.53
C VAL A 267 -20.76 -8.09 3.80
N ASP A 268 -20.11 -7.45 4.76
CA ASP A 268 -20.70 -7.13 6.06
C ASP A 268 -19.89 -6.02 6.75
N TYR A 269 -20.47 -5.38 7.76
CA TYR A 269 -19.81 -4.35 8.56
C TYR A 269 -20.56 -4.12 9.86
N GLY A 270 -19.89 -3.56 10.87
CA GLY A 270 -20.54 -3.27 12.13
C GLY A 270 -19.62 -2.69 13.17
N ASP A 271 -20.05 -2.83 14.42
CA ASP A 271 -19.35 -2.39 15.62
C ASP A 271 -19.09 -3.56 16.57
N GLY A 272 -18.54 -3.26 17.76
CA GLY A 272 -18.37 -4.25 18.83
C GLY A 272 -17.23 -5.24 18.65
N ALA A 273 -16.31 -5.02 17.70
CA ALA A 273 -15.14 -5.85 17.54
C ALA A 273 -14.28 -5.90 18.83
N ARG A 274 -13.69 -7.06 19.07
CA ARG A 274 -12.84 -7.37 20.24
C ARG A 274 -11.63 -8.18 19.80
N THR A 275 -10.61 -8.22 20.64
CA THR A 275 -9.53 -9.20 20.45
C THR A 275 -10.09 -10.62 20.47
N VAL A 276 -9.62 -11.44 19.55
CA VAL A 276 -9.83 -12.89 19.52
C VAL A 276 -8.56 -13.65 19.91
N LEU A 277 -7.39 -13.00 19.83
CA LEU A 277 -6.10 -13.58 20.18
C LEU A 277 -5.61 -13.19 21.59
N GLN A 278 -6.41 -12.44 22.36
CA GLN A 278 -6.05 -11.93 23.70
C GLN A 278 -4.79 -11.04 23.69
N SER A 279 -4.71 -10.13 22.72
CA SER A 279 -3.50 -9.31 22.53
C SER A 279 -3.33 -8.19 23.57
N PHE A 280 -4.39 -7.81 24.28
CA PHE A 280 -4.38 -6.78 25.33
C PHE A 280 -5.51 -6.99 26.36
#